data_AF-A0A8J3WH76-F1
#
_entry.id   AF-A0A8J3WH76-F1
#
_cell.length_a   1.000
_cell.length_b   1.000
_cell.length_c   1.000
_cell.angle_alpha   90.00
_cell.angle_beta   90.00
_cell.angle_gamma   90.00
#
_symmetry.space_group_name_H-M   'P 1'
#
loop_
_entity.id
_entity.type
_entity.pdbx_description
1 polymer ?
#
loop_
_entity_poly.entity_id
_entity_poly.type
_entity_poly.pdbx_seq_one_letter_code
_entity_poly.pdbx_strand_id
1 'polypeptide(L)'
;MHGNAFKPVKIPARIWDRDESREILKSRDVAGLFNLAVKYSGATQVRISAATGIPQGRISQIIHRQRQVTDLEVFERIATGLGLPDHARMLFGLAPLDIASPTGDYDDDHQEQADELTARIEAAAAIDPVMVMILSTDTNNLRLLDRRLGGVVIADKMRAQINQIERAHRHAVRPGIRAQLAHVLAETSSLAGWQAINTGALSDAWEHYEHAKAAAREAGDPALLAYVCGEQSYVLLELGRPAEATELLQHIHATHREHIPGRLRTWLAAAEAETAAILGDETVCRAALDQAARPAAGRSRRRGHALSVTRPPPPGPLARQLPGPLR
;
A
#
# COMPACT_ATOMS: atom_id res chain seq x y z
N MET A 1 22.16 -46.06 -49.94
CA MET A 1 22.07 -45.24 -48.72
C MET A 1 21.37 -43.91 -49.06
N HIS A 2 20.04 -43.80 -48.98
CA HIS A 2 19.33 -42.55 -49.35
C HIS A 2 18.16 -42.16 -48.40
N GLY A 3 18.20 -42.56 -47.12
CA GLY A 3 17.06 -42.38 -46.21
C GLY A 3 17.11 -41.20 -45.22
N ASN A 4 18.18 -40.39 -45.16
CA ASN A 4 18.42 -39.50 -44.00
C ASN A 4 18.60 -37.99 -44.31
N ALA A 5 18.56 -37.58 -45.58
CA ALA A 5 18.76 -36.18 -45.96
C ALA A 5 17.54 -35.27 -45.67
N PHE A 6 16.33 -35.85 -45.64
CA PHE A 6 15.07 -35.10 -45.47
C PHE A 6 14.48 -35.18 -44.06
N LYS A 7 15.20 -35.76 -43.08
CA LYS A 7 14.71 -35.78 -41.70
C LYS A 7 14.85 -34.38 -41.07
N PRO A 8 13.80 -33.87 -40.38
CA PRO A 8 13.87 -32.59 -39.70
C PRO A 8 15.06 -32.50 -38.75
N VAL A 9 15.75 -31.36 -38.75
CA VAL A 9 16.80 -31.07 -37.77
C VAL A 9 16.08 -30.73 -36.46
N LYS A 10 16.03 -31.69 -35.52
CA LYS A 10 15.40 -31.48 -34.21
C LYS A 10 16.48 -31.34 -33.15
N ILE A 11 16.62 -30.11 -32.63
CA ILE A 11 17.41 -29.83 -31.44
C ILE A 11 16.50 -30.09 -30.22
N PRO A 12 16.92 -30.87 -29.20
CA PRO A 12 16.10 -31.12 -28.02
C PRO A 12 15.71 -29.81 -27.30
N ALA A 13 14.47 -29.71 -26.84
CA ALA A 13 13.90 -28.49 -26.24
C ALA A 13 14.81 -27.87 -25.15
N ARG A 14 15.28 -28.71 -24.20
CA ARG A 14 16.18 -28.35 -23.10
C ARG A 14 17.50 -27.65 -23.49
N ILE A 15 17.89 -27.70 -24.77
CA ILE A 15 19.11 -27.03 -25.25
C ILE A 15 18.84 -25.55 -25.47
N TRP A 16 17.62 -25.15 -25.83
CA TRP A 16 17.24 -23.76 -26.06
C TRP A 16 17.24 -22.94 -24.77
N ASP A 17 16.96 -23.58 -23.64
CA ASP A 17 16.92 -22.94 -22.31
C ASP A 17 18.30 -22.71 -21.67
N ARG A 18 19.38 -23.22 -22.27
CA ARG A 18 20.74 -23.05 -21.73
C ARG A 18 21.27 -21.64 -21.97
N ASP A 19 22.01 -21.10 -21.01
CA ASP A 19 22.62 -19.77 -21.10
C ASP A 19 23.45 -19.57 -22.38
N GLU A 20 24.26 -20.57 -22.76
CA GLU A 20 25.04 -20.57 -24.01
C GLU A 20 24.13 -20.38 -25.24
N SER A 21 22.99 -21.07 -25.30
CA SER A 21 22.05 -20.97 -26.42
C SER A 21 21.29 -19.65 -26.40
N ARG A 22 20.92 -19.13 -25.22
CA ARG A 22 20.24 -17.84 -25.06
C ARG A 22 21.14 -16.70 -25.56
N GLU A 23 22.43 -16.72 -25.24
CA GLU A 23 23.40 -15.74 -25.73
C GLU A 23 23.62 -15.81 -27.24
N ILE A 24 23.70 -17.03 -27.80
CA ILE A 24 23.76 -17.24 -29.27
C ILE A 24 22.52 -16.63 -29.96
N LEU A 25 21.33 -16.81 -29.38
CA LEU A 25 20.08 -16.28 -29.93
C LEU A 25 20.03 -14.74 -29.82
N LYS A 26 20.30 -14.18 -28.63
CA LYS A 26 20.31 -12.73 -28.38
C LYS A 26 21.29 -11.98 -29.29
N SER A 27 22.48 -12.55 -29.51
CA SER A 27 23.51 -11.98 -30.37
C SER A 27 23.30 -12.25 -31.87
N ARG A 28 22.24 -12.98 -32.24
CA ARG A 28 21.94 -13.45 -33.60
C ARG A 28 23.10 -14.21 -34.26
N ASP A 29 23.84 -15.00 -33.48
CA ASP A 29 24.98 -15.77 -33.97
C ASP A 29 24.54 -17.03 -34.73
N VAL A 30 24.32 -16.89 -36.04
CA VAL A 30 23.93 -18.00 -36.92
C VAL A 30 24.97 -19.12 -36.97
N ALA A 31 26.27 -18.78 -36.86
CA ALA A 31 27.32 -19.80 -36.81
C ALA A 31 27.18 -20.65 -35.54
N GLY A 32 26.92 -19.99 -34.39
CA GLY A 32 26.57 -20.63 -33.13
C GLY A 32 25.36 -21.57 -33.26
N LEU A 33 24.28 -21.10 -33.90
CA LEU A 33 23.07 -21.91 -34.11
C LEU A 33 23.31 -23.16 -34.96
N PHE A 34 24.07 -23.03 -36.05
CA PHE A 34 24.42 -24.21 -36.87
C PHE A 34 25.31 -25.19 -36.09
N ASN A 35 26.22 -24.69 -35.26
CA ASN A 35 27.04 -25.55 -34.41
C ASN A 35 26.20 -26.26 -33.35
N LEU A 36 25.17 -25.62 -32.77
CA LEU A 36 24.20 -26.29 -31.90
C LEU A 36 23.46 -27.42 -32.64
N ALA A 37 23.04 -27.19 -33.88
CA ALA A 37 22.40 -28.20 -34.71
C ALA A 37 23.32 -29.39 -34.99
N VAL A 38 24.59 -29.15 -35.36
CA VAL A 38 25.59 -30.20 -35.58
C VAL A 38 25.80 -31.00 -34.29
N LYS A 39 26.03 -30.32 -33.16
CA LYS A 39 26.40 -30.90 -31.87
C LYS A 39 25.29 -31.75 -31.25
N TYR A 40 24.05 -31.24 -31.26
CA TYR A 40 22.96 -31.85 -30.48
C TYR A 40 21.94 -32.64 -31.32
N SER A 41 21.96 -32.50 -32.65
CA SER A 41 21.08 -33.28 -33.54
C SER A 41 21.83 -34.17 -34.56
N GLY A 42 23.18 -34.11 -34.55
CA GLY A 42 24.02 -34.82 -35.52
C GLY A 42 23.75 -34.40 -36.96
N ALA A 43 23.27 -33.17 -37.18
CA ALA A 43 22.98 -32.66 -38.51
C ALA A 43 24.29 -32.38 -39.27
N THR A 44 24.42 -32.93 -40.47
CA THR A 44 25.51 -32.56 -41.39
C THR A 44 25.19 -31.24 -42.07
N GLN A 45 26.20 -30.54 -42.64
CA GLN A 45 25.96 -29.31 -43.40
C GLN A 45 24.97 -29.51 -44.56
N VAL A 46 24.96 -30.70 -45.17
CA VAL A 46 23.99 -31.08 -46.21
C VAL A 46 22.57 -31.18 -45.64
N ARG A 47 22.41 -31.71 -44.43
CA ARG A 47 21.09 -31.75 -43.74
C ARG A 47 20.62 -30.35 -43.34
N ILE A 48 21.51 -29.50 -42.83
CA ILE A 48 21.18 -28.10 -42.52
C ILE A 48 20.80 -27.35 -43.81
N SER A 49 21.49 -27.64 -44.93
CA SER A 49 21.16 -27.08 -46.25
C SER A 49 19.75 -27.44 -46.69
N ALA A 50 19.39 -28.72 -46.60
CA ALA A 50 18.05 -29.17 -46.92
C ALA A 50 16.97 -28.54 -46.02
N ALA A 51 17.25 -28.39 -44.72
CA ALA A 51 16.28 -27.86 -43.76
C ALA A 51 16.07 -26.33 -43.85
N THR A 52 17.14 -25.58 -44.16
CA THR A 52 17.12 -24.11 -44.18
C THR A 52 17.04 -23.54 -45.60
N GLY A 53 17.11 -24.37 -46.65
CA GLY A 53 17.15 -23.90 -48.04
C GLY A 53 18.38 -23.05 -48.38
N ILE A 54 19.41 -23.03 -47.52
CA ILE A 54 20.67 -22.33 -47.75
C ILE A 54 21.63 -23.30 -48.44
N PRO A 55 22.30 -22.92 -49.55
CA PRO A 55 23.28 -23.80 -50.20
C PRO A 55 24.39 -24.26 -49.24
N GLN A 56 24.77 -25.53 -49.30
CA GLN A 56 25.76 -26.13 -48.38
C GLN A 56 27.09 -25.36 -48.35
N GLY A 57 27.58 -24.88 -49.50
CA GLY A 57 28.79 -24.04 -49.55
C GLY A 57 28.65 -22.73 -48.76
N ARG A 58 27.45 -22.13 -48.75
CA ARG A 58 27.17 -20.92 -47.96
C ARG A 58 27.07 -21.25 -46.47
N ILE A 59 26.52 -22.39 -46.09
CA ILE A 59 26.51 -22.85 -44.68
C ILE A 59 27.94 -23.00 -44.15
N SER A 60 28.83 -23.60 -44.94
CA SER A 60 30.24 -23.74 -44.56
C SER A 60 30.89 -22.37 -44.31
N GLN A 61 30.69 -21.40 -45.22
CA GLN A 61 31.19 -20.02 -45.05
C GLN A 61 30.64 -19.34 -43.79
N ILE A 62 29.37 -19.56 -43.45
CA ILE A 62 28.75 -19.01 -42.24
C ILE A 62 29.34 -19.65 -40.97
N ILE A 63 29.49 -20.98 -40.94
CA ILE A 63 30.09 -21.70 -39.80
C ILE A 63 31.53 -21.22 -39.56
N HIS A 64 32.30 -21.01 -40.62
CA HIS A 64 33.66 -20.47 -40.55
C HIS A 64 33.73 -18.94 -40.41
N ARG A 65 32.58 -18.27 -40.17
CA ARG A 65 32.44 -16.81 -39.99
C ARG A 65 33.00 -15.96 -41.14
N GLN A 66 33.10 -16.53 -42.34
CA GLN A 66 33.51 -15.83 -43.56
C GLN A 66 32.36 -15.04 -44.20
N ARG A 67 31.12 -15.31 -43.79
CA ARG A 67 29.92 -14.62 -44.26
C ARG A 67 28.90 -14.50 -43.13
N GLN A 68 28.28 -13.33 -43.02
CA GLN A 68 27.22 -13.07 -42.06
C GLN A 68 25.85 -13.10 -42.74
N VAL A 69 24.82 -13.44 -41.97
CA VAL A 69 23.42 -13.36 -42.38
C VAL A 69 22.85 -12.07 -41.84
N THR A 70 22.26 -11.26 -42.72
CA THR A 70 21.67 -9.96 -42.36
C THR A 70 20.19 -9.88 -42.70
N ASP A 71 19.74 -10.67 -43.68
CA ASP A 71 18.36 -10.62 -44.18
C ASP A 71 17.37 -11.33 -43.24
N LEU A 72 16.29 -10.64 -42.90
CA LEU A 72 15.23 -11.15 -42.02
C LEU A 72 14.61 -12.46 -42.54
N GLU A 73 14.33 -12.53 -43.85
CA GLU A 73 13.81 -13.75 -44.48
C GLU A 73 14.73 -14.96 -44.29
N VAL A 74 16.05 -14.73 -44.26
CA VAL A 74 17.01 -15.81 -44.04
C VAL A 74 17.00 -16.24 -42.58
N PHE A 75 16.86 -15.31 -41.63
CA PHE A 75 16.67 -15.63 -40.21
C PHE A 75 15.40 -16.44 -39.97
N GLU A 76 14.27 -16.07 -40.58
CA GLU A 76 13.02 -16.81 -40.48
C GLU A 76 13.14 -18.22 -41.03
N ARG A 77 13.80 -18.37 -42.18
CA ARG A 77 14.01 -19.68 -42.81
C ARG A 77 14.95 -20.57 -42.00
N ILE A 78 15.97 -19.99 -41.34
CA ILE A 78 16.83 -20.70 -40.39
C ILE A 78 16.01 -21.13 -39.17
N ALA A 79 15.23 -20.22 -38.59
CA ALA A 79 14.43 -20.49 -37.41
C ALA A 79 13.42 -21.62 -37.65
N THR A 80 12.74 -21.59 -38.80
CA THR A 80 11.80 -22.63 -39.23
C THR A 80 12.53 -23.94 -39.57
N GLY A 81 13.65 -23.87 -40.29
CA GLY A 81 14.43 -25.04 -40.69
C GLY A 81 15.06 -25.81 -39.52
N LEU A 82 15.44 -25.10 -38.45
CA LEU A 82 15.98 -25.69 -37.22
C LEU A 82 14.91 -25.98 -36.16
N GLY A 83 13.65 -25.61 -36.42
CA GLY A 83 12.52 -25.86 -35.51
C GLY A 83 12.65 -25.11 -34.18
N LEU A 84 12.98 -23.81 -34.21
CA LEU A 84 13.07 -22.99 -33.00
C LEU A 84 11.69 -22.90 -32.31
N PRO A 85 11.60 -23.18 -31.00
CA PRO A 85 10.40 -22.91 -30.20
C PRO A 85 10.19 -21.40 -30.03
N ASP A 86 8.99 -20.98 -29.62
CA ASP A 86 8.59 -19.58 -29.61
C ASP A 86 9.51 -18.69 -28.76
N HIS A 87 9.87 -19.11 -27.54
CA HIS A 87 10.82 -18.34 -26.72
C HIS A 87 12.18 -18.13 -27.41
N ALA A 88 12.66 -19.13 -28.17
CA ALA A 88 13.91 -19.02 -28.92
C ALA A 88 13.76 -18.13 -30.15
N ARG A 89 12.63 -18.18 -30.85
CA ARG A 89 12.31 -17.26 -31.95
C ARG A 89 12.30 -15.81 -31.46
N MET A 90 11.70 -15.57 -30.30
CA MET A 90 11.62 -14.25 -29.69
C MET A 90 12.99 -13.73 -29.26
N LEU A 91 13.83 -14.56 -28.62
CA LEU A 91 15.22 -14.19 -28.32
C LEU A 91 16.06 -13.92 -29.58
N PHE A 92 15.76 -14.61 -30.68
CA PHE A 92 16.38 -14.38 -31.98
C PHE A 92 15.86 -13.10 -32.68
N GLY A 93 14.86 -12.44 -32.10
CA GLY A 93 14.21 -11.24 -32.61
C GLY A 93 13.22 -11.51 -33.74
N LEU A 94 12.54 -12.66 -33.71
CA LEU A 94 11.47 -13.05 -34.60
C LEU A 94 10.15 -13.15 -33.81
N ALA A 95 9.02 -13.03 -34.53
CA ALA A 95 7.71 -13.29 -33.95
C ALA A 95 7.53 -14.78 -33.56
N PRO A 96 6.78 -15.07 -32.49
CA PRO A 96 6.37 -16.43 -32.16
C PRO A 96 5.41 -16.97 -33.23
N LEU A 97 5.34 -18.30 -33.35
CA LEU A 97 4.40 -18.99 -34.23
C LEU A 97 3.01 -19.10 -33.60
N ASP A 98 2.94 -19.30 -32.28
CA ASP A 98 1.70 -19.18 -31.52
C ASP A 98 1.56 -17.74 -31.00
N ILE A 99 0.46 -17.08 -31.37
CA ILE A 99 0.14 -15.71 -30.94
C ILE A 99 -0.12 -15.67 -29.42
N ALA A 100 -0.50 -16.81 -28.82
CA ALA A 100 -0.69 -16.94 -27.38
C ALA A 100 0.61 -17.20 -26.60
N SER A 101 1.75 -17.42 -27.29
CA SER A 101 3.03 -17.61 -26.61
C SER A 101 3.46 -16.32 -25.90
N PRO A 102 3.76 -16.36 -24.58
CA PRO A 102 4.13 -15.18 -23.81
C PRO A 102 5.35 -14.49 -24.42
N THR A 103 5.19 -13.25 -24.88
CA THR A 103 6.26 -12.49 -25.52
C THR A 103 7.28 -11.94 -24.52
N GLY A 104 8.20 -12.80 -24.04
CA GLY A 104 9.50 -12.46 -23.44
C GLY A 104 9.51 -11.78 -22.05
N ASP A 105 10.42 -12.22 -21.16
CA ASP A 105 10.92 -11.59 -19.90
C ASP A 105 9.92 -11.13 -18.82
N TYR A 106 8.60 -11.20 -19.04
CA TYR A 106 7.61 -10.79 -18.04
C TYR A 106 7.37 -11.82 -16.92
N ASP A 107 7.76 -13.09 -17.11
CA ASP A 107 7.42 -14.15 -16.16
C ASP A 107 8.19 -14.04 -14.83
N ASP A 108 9.44 -13.59 -14.83
CA ASP A 108 10.27 -13.53 -13.60
C ASP A 108 9.86 -12.34 -12.71
N ASP A 109 9.73 -11.15 -13.29
CA ASP A 109 9.33 -9.93 -12.56
C ASP A 109 7.88 -10.02 -12.02
N HIS A 110 6.96 -10.64 -12.76
CA HIS A 110 5.59 -10.84 -12.25
C HIS A 110 5.52 -11.92 -11.18
N GLN A 111 6.33 -12.98 -11.29
CA GLN A 111 6.40 -14.01 -10.27
C GLN A 111 7.00 -13.46 -8.97
N GLU A 112 8.08 -12.67 -9.03
CA GLU A 112 8.65 -12.01 -7.86
C GLU A 112 7.67 -11.03 -7.20
N GLN A 113 6.96 -10.21 -7.97
CA GLN A 113 5.94 -9.30 -7.44
C GLN A 113 4.75 -10.06 -6.83
N ALA A 114 4.33 -11.16 -7.45
CA ALA A 114 3.26 -12.01 -6.95
C ALA A 114 3.68 -12.72 -5.65
N ASP A 115 4.91 -13.21 -5.57
CA ASP A 115 5.46 -13.85 -4.38
C ASP A 115 5.63 -12.84 -3.23
N GLU A 116 6.10 -11.62 -3.52
CA GLU A 116 6.17 -10.53 -2.53
C GLU A 116 4.79 -10.15 -2.01
N LEU A 117 3.80 -10.00 -2.90
CA LEU A 117 2.42 -9.70 -2.49
C LEU A 117 1.82 -10.84 -1.66
N THR A 118 2.06 -12.09 -2.07
CA THR A 118 1.60 -13.28 -1.35
C THR A 118 2.20 -13.32 0.05
N ALA A 119 3.51 -13.11 0.19
CA ALA A 119 4.17 -13.04 1.49
C ALA A 119 3.60 -11.92 2.38
N ARG A 120 3.29 -10.74 1.82
CA ARG A 120 2.66 -9.63 2.56
C ARG A 120 1.23 -9.97 2.99
N ILE A 121 0.45 -10.64 2.14
CA ILE A 121 -0.92 -11.09 2.46
C ILE A 121 -0.89 -12.17 3.54
N GLU A 122 0.02 -13.15 3.45
CA GLU A 122 0.17 -14.21 4.45
C GLU A 122 0.61 -13.65 5.81
N ALA A 123 1.59 -12.74 5.82
CA ALA A 123 2.03 -12.05 7.03
C ALA A 123 0.89 -11.26 7.68
N ALA A 124 0.01 -10.65 6.88
CA ALA A 124 -1.15 -9.94 7.39
C ALA A 124 -2.32 -10.86 7.76
N ALA A 125 -2.44 -12.03 7.13
CA ALA A 125 -3.38 -13.07 7.54
C ALA A 125 -3.01 -13.70 8.89
N ALA A 126 -1.73 -13.62 9.29
CA ALA A 126 -1.26 -13.97 10.62
C ALA A 126 -1.67 -12.93 11.69
N ILE A 127 -2.17 -11.75 11.31
CA ILE A 127 -2.73 -10.79 12.27
C ILE A 127 -4.06 -11.34 12.78
N ASP A 128 -4.05 -11.71 14.05
CA ASP A 128 -5.18 -12.25 14.77
C ASP A 128 -5.76 -11.21 15.75
N PRO A 129 -6.88 -11.51 16.42
CA PRO A 129 -7.46 -10.61 17.42
C PRO A 129 -6.51 -10.30 18.58
N VAL A 130 -5.53 -11.16 18.88
CA VAL A 130 -4.55 -10.94 19.96
C VAL A 130 -3.58 -9.84 19.56
N MET A 131 -3.09 -9.84 18.34
CA MET A 131 -2.24 -8.77 17.82
C MET A 131 -2.97 -7.42 17.80
N VAL A 132 -4.23 -7.39 17.39
CA VAL A 132 -5.07 -6.17 17.47
C VAL A 132 -5.17 -5.67 18.91
N MET A 133 -5.39 -6.57 19.87
CA MET A 133 -5.45 -6.22 21.30
C MET A 133 -4.12 -5.68 21.82
N ILE A 134 -2.98 -6.21 21.38
CA ILE A 134 -1.64 -5.68 21.71
C ILE A 134 -1.50 -4.26 21.18
N LEU A 135 -1.79 -4.03 19.90
CA LEU A 135 -1.70 -2.69 19.28
C LEU A 135 -2.62 -1.67 19.99
N SER A 136 -3.85 -2.07 20.33
CA SER A 136 -4.76 -1.23 21.12
C SER A 136 -4.22 -0.92 22.51
N THR A 137 -3.59 -1.90 23.16
CA THR A 137 -2.94 -1.71 24.47
C THR A 137 -1.77 -0.74 24.35
N ASP A 138 -0.97 -0.83 23.29
CA ASP A 138 0.13 0.09 23.03
C ASP A 138 -0.34 1.52 22.77
N THR A 139 -1.46 1.70 22.06
CA THR A 139 -2.08 3.02 21.88
C THR A 139 -2.47 3.62 23.23
N ASN A 140 -3.04 2.82 24.13
CA ASN A 140 -3.36 3.26 25.49
C ASN A 140 -2.09 3.58 26.31
N ASN A 141 -1.02 2.82 26.15
CA ASN A 141 0.27 3.11 26.77
C ASN A 141 0.86 4.43 26.25
N LEU A 142 0.75 4.72 24.95
CA LEU A 142 1.17 6.01 24.39
C LEU A 142 0.39 7.17 25.01
N ARG A 143 -0.92 7.06 25.19
CA ARG A 143 -1.74 8.08 25.88
C ARG A 143 -1.26 8.33 27.31
N LEU A 144 -0.89 7.27 28.03
CA LEU A 144 -0.37 7.40 29.40
C LEU A 144 1.02 8.04 29.43
N LEU A 145 1.89 7.68 28.49
CA LEU A 145 3.23 8.25 28.38
C LEU A 145 3.18 9.73 27.97
N ASP A 146 2.31 10.10 27.02
CA ASP A 146 2.07 11.48 26.60
C ASP A 146 1.78 12.38 27.81
N ARG A 147 0.84 11.95 28.66
CA ARG A 147 0.45 12.70 29.87
C ARG A 147 1.56 12.83 30.91
N ARG A 148 2.54 11.93 30.91
CA ARG A 148 3.62 11.89 31.92
C ARG A 148 4.90 12.57 31.44
N LEU A 149 5.26 12.37 30.19
CA LEU A 149 6.55 12.79 29.62
C LEU A 149 6.41 13.96 28.64
N GLY A 150 5.18 14.27 28.21
CA GLY A 150 4.89 15.25 27.17
C GLY A 150 5.03 14.67 25.76
N GLY A 151 4.31 15.28 24.81
CA GLY A 151 4.14 14.68 23.50
C GLY A 151 5.40 14.63 22.63
N VAL A 152 6.28 15.62 22.74
CA VAL A 152 7.54 15.69 21.97
C VAL A 152 8.40 14.44 22.20
N VAL A 153 8.48 13.94 23.43
CA VAL A 153 9.33 12.80 23.81
C VAL A 153 8.83 11.50 23.19
N ILE A 154 7.54 11.39 22.91
CA ILE A 154 6.94 10.15 22.40
C ILE A 154 6.56 10.20 20.92
N ALA A 155 6.81 11.32 20.23
CA ALA A 155 6.40 11.54 18.85
C ALA A 155 6.95 10.47 17.89
N ASP A 156 8.24 10.13 18.01
CA ASP A 156 8.85 9.09 17.15
C ASP A 156 8.27 7.69 17.42
N LYS A 157 7.99 7.38 18.69
CA LYS A 157 7.34 6.11 19.07
C LYS A 157 5.92 6.05 18.51
N MET A 158 5.18 7.15 18.55
CA MET A 158 3.83 7.24 18.01
C MET A 158 3.82 7.10 16.49
N ARG A 159 4.73 7.78 15.79
CA ARG A 159 4.90 7.65 14.33
C ARG A 159 5.25 6.21 13.93
N ALA A 160 6.14 5.56 14.68
CA ALA A 160 6.48 4.16 14.43
C ALA A 160 5.28 3.23 14.61
N GLN A 161 4.46 3.45 15.64
CA GLN A 161 3.26 2.66 15.89
C GLN A 161 2.20 2.88 14.80
N ILE A 162 1.96 4.12 14.37
CA ILE A 162 1.06 4.44 13.24
C ILE A 162 1.49 3.66 11.99
N ASN A 163 2.78 3.74 11.62
CA ASN A 163 3.33 3.01 10.47
C ASN A 163 3.15 1.48 10.60
N GLN A 164 3.30 0.93 11.81
CA GLN A 164 3.09 -0.49 12.06
C GLN A 164 1.63 -0.90 11.87
N ILE A 165 0.69 -0.12 12.42
CA ILE A 165 -0.74 -0.38 12.29
C ILE A 165 -1.19 -0.22 10.83
N GLU A 166 -0.69 0.78 10.11
CA GLU A 166 -1.00 1.00 8.69
C GLU A 166 -0.55 -0.18 7.82
N ARG A 167 0.67 -0.69 8.04
CA ARG A 167 1.19 -1.86 7.31
C ARG A 167 0.34 -3.09 7.57
N ALA A 168 -0.01 -3.32 8.84
CA ALA A 168 -0.91 -4.39 9.26
C ALA A 168 -2.30 -4.25 8.60
N HIS A 169 -2.86 -3.04 8.61
CA HIS A 169 -4.17 -2.73 8.04
C HIS A 169 -4.21 -2.90 6.52
N ARG A 170 -3.19 -2.41 5.80
CA ARG A 170 -3.13 -2.43 4.33
C ARG A 170 -3.33 -3.82 3.75
N HIS A 171 -2.73 -4.84 4.38
CA HIS A 171 -2.75 -6.22 3.89
C HIS A 171 -3.76 -7.11 4.64
N ALA A 172 -4.51 -6.57 5.61
CA ALA A 172 -5.53 -7.33 6.32
C ALA A 172 -6.70 -7.69 5.37
N VAL A 173 -6.92 -9.00 5.19
CA VAL A 173 -7.96 -9.54 4.29
C VAL A 173 -9.28 -9.86 5.00
N ARG A 174 -9.27 -10.06 6.32
CA ARG A 174 -10.49 -10.39 7.09
C ARG A 174 -11.22 -9.11 7.48
N PRO A 175 -12.50 -8.91 7.07
CA PRO A 175 -13.21 -7.65 7.33
C PRO A 175 -13.28 -7.26 8.80
N GLY A 176 -13.47 -8.22 9.72
CA GLY A 176 -13.52 -7.97 11.15
C GLY A 176 -12.19 -7.46 11.74
N ILE A 177 -11.06 -8.07 11.34
CA ILE A 177 -9.73 -7.64 11.78
C ILE A 177 -9.37 -6.29 11.16
N ARG A 178 -9.69 -6.11 9.88
CA ARG A 178 -9.46 -4.86 9.15
C ARG A 178 -10.18 -3.68 9.81
N ALA A 179 -11.46 -3.83 10.15
CA ALA A 179 -12.21 -2.81 10.88
C ALA A 179 -11.64 -2.52 12.28
N GLN A 180 -11.16 -3.54 13.01
CA GLN A 180 -10.53 -3.34 14.31
C GLN A 180 -9.17 -2.63 14.20
N LEU A 181 -8.35 -2.97 13.21
CA LEU A 181 -7.09 -2.27 12.94
C LEU A 181 -7.35 -0.81 12.52
N ALA A 182 -8.38 -0.57 11.71
CA ALA A 182 -8.82 0.78 11.35
C ALA A 182 -9.26 1.59 12.58
N HIS A 183 -9.94 0.95 13.55
CA HIS A 183 -10.27 1.59 14.83
C HIS A 183 -9.02 2.01 15.60
N VAL A 184 -8.05 1.11 15.76
CA VAL A 184 -6.79 1.40 16.47
C VAL A 184 -5.97 2.46 15.72
N LEU A 185 -5.95 2.42 14.39
CA LEU A 185 -5.30 3.43 13.56
C LEU A 185 -5.93 4.80 13.77
N ALA A 186 -7.26 4.90 13.73
CA ALA A 186 -7.97 6.14 13.97
C ALA A 186 -7.68 6.71 15.37
N GLU A 187 -7.69 5.87 16.40
CA GLU A 187 -7.35 6.28 17.78
C GLU A 187 -5.91 6.79 17.92
N THR A 188 -4.96 6.14 17.24
CA THR A 188 -3.53 6.48 17.33
C THR A 188 -3.22 7.73 16.53
N SER A 189 -3.80 7.87 15.34
CA SER A 189 -3.65 9.06 14.51
C SER A 189 -4.32 10.29 15.13
N SER A 190 -5.49 10.16 15.78
CA SER A 190 -6.10 11.30 16.49
C SER A 190 -5.23 11.77 17.66
N LEU A 191 -4.59 10.84 18.40
CA LEU A 191 -3.62 11.19 19.43
C LEU A 191 -2.41 11.96 18.86
N ALA A 192 -1.89 11.55 17.71
CA ALA A 192 -0.81 12.27 17.02
C ALA A 192 -1.25 13.67 16.57
N GLY A 193 -2.48 13.80 16.07
CA GLY A 193 -3.10 15.08 15.73
C GLY A 193 -3.16 16.03 16.93
N TRP A 194 -3.57 15.53 18.09
CA TRP A 194 -3.60 16.32 19.32
C TRP A 194 -2.21 16.78 19.77
N GLN A 195 -1.20 15.92 19.65
CA GLN A 195 0.17 16.30 19.96
C GLN A 195 0.71 17.38 19.02
N ALA A 196 0.43 17.26 17.73
CA ALA A 196 0.83 18.24 16.74
C ALA A 196 0.21 19.62 16.99
N ILE A 197 -1.04 19.68 17.50
CA ILE A 197 -1.62 20.93 18.01
C ILE A 197 -0.75 21.51 19.13
N ASN A 198 -0.39 20.72 20.14
CA ASN A 198 0.35 21.18 21.31
C ASN A 198 1.73 21.76 20.97
N THR A 199 2.38 21.23 19.91
CA THR A 199 3.67 21.71 19.40
C THR A 199 3.56 22.81 18.36
N GLY A 200 2.35 23.17 17.93
CA GLY A 200 2.08 24.18 16.90
C GLY A 200 2.26 23.68 15.46
N ALA A 201 2.46 22.38 15.24
CA ALA A 201 2.54 21.76 13.92
C ALA A 201 1.14 21.54 13.32
N LEU A 202 0.42 22.63 13.05
CA LEU A 202 -1.01 22.57 12.67
C LEU A 202 -1.27 21.86 11.33
N SER A 203 -0.32 21.91 10.38
CA SER A 203 -0.42 21.15 9.12
C SER A 203 -0.38 19.64 9.38
N ASP A 204 0.60 19.18 10.17
CA ASP A 204 0.73 17.78 10.56
C ASP A 204 -0.49 17.32 11.36
N ALA A 205 -1.01 18.18 12.25
CA ALA A 205 -2.23 17.91 12.99
C ALA A 205 -3.42 17.65 12.05
N TRP A 206 -3.57 18.50 11.02
CA TRP A 206 -4.64 18.34 10.03
C TRP A 206 -4.51 17.02 9.25
N GLU A 207 -3.31 16.67 8.79
CA GLU A 207 -3.06 15.41 8.09
C GLU A 207 -3.36 14.19 8.98
N HIS A 208 -2.94 14.22 10.24
CA HIS A 208 -3.24 13.17 11.20
C HIS A 208 -4.75 13.00 11.44
N TYR A 209 -5.52 14.10 11.53
CA TYR A 209 -6.97 14.02 11.67
C TYR A 209 -7.68 13.56 10.39
N GLU A 210 -7.22 13.94 9.20
CA GLU A 210 -7.76 13.40 7.95
C GLU A 210 -7.51 11.89 7.85
N HIS A 211 -6.33 11.43 8.24
CA HIS A 211 -6.04 10.01 8.31
C HIS A 211 -6.96 9.31 9.34
N ALA A 212 -7.10 9.88 10.54
CA ALA A 212 -7.96 9.33 11.58
C ALA A 212 -9.44 9.26 11.13
N LYS A 213 -9.94 10.26 10.38
CA LYS A 213 -11.30 10.27 9.81
C LYS A 213 -11.49 9.17 8.77
N ALA A 214 -10.52 8.97 7.87
CA ALA A 214 -10.57 7.89 6.89
C ALA A 214 -10.64 6.52 7.59
N ALA A 215 -9.76 6.30 8.57
CA ALA A 215 -9.71 5.05 9.34
C ALA A 215 -10.98 4.84 10.19
N ALA A 216 -11.54 5.89 10.80
CA ALA A 216 -12.78 5.79 11.59
C ALA A 216 -13.99 5.42 10.73
N ARG A 217 -14.07 5.91 9.48
CA ARG A 217 -15.09 5.49 8.52
C ARG A 217 -14.96 4.02 8.15
N GLU A 218 -13.74 3.55 7.89
CA GLU A 218 -13.48 2.14 7.57
C GLU A 218 -13.73 1.21 8.76
N ALA A 219 -13.48 1.67 9.99
CA ALA A 219 -13.85 0.97 11.21
C ALA A 219 -15.38 0.82 11.40
N GLY A 220 -16.17 1.64 10.72
CA GLY A 220 -17.63 1.66 10.85
C GLY A 220 -18.11 2.11 12.23
N ASP A 221 -17.35 2.98 12.92
CA ASP A 221 -17.67 3.50 14.25
C ASP A 221 -18.05 5.00 14.18
N PRO A 222 -19.35 5.33 14.17
CA PRO A 222 -19.82 6.71 14.13
C PRO A 222 -19.41 7.55 15.35
N ALA A 223 -19.25 6.92 16.51
CA ALA A 223 -18.83 7.63 17.72
C ALA A 223 -17.35 8.01 17.64
N LEU A 224 -16.50 7.13 17.12
CA LEU A 224 -15.10 7.44 16.86
C LEU A 224 -14.96 8.53 15.80
N LEU A 225 -15.72 8.46 14.70
CA LEU A 225 -15.69 9.49 13.68
C LEU A 225 -16.11 10.86 14.24
N ALA A 226 -17.18 10.91 15.03
CA ALA A 226 -17.62 12.13 15.71
C ALA A 226 -16.55 12.70 16.65
N TYR A 227 -15.87 11.83 17.40
CA TYR A 227 -14.78 12.22 18.29
C TYR A 227 -13.61 12.85 17.52
N VAL A 228 -13.11 12.19 16.48
CA VAL A 228 -11.99 12.68 15.66
C VAL A 228 -12.33 14.00 14.98
N CYS A 229 -13.55 14.14 14.42
CA CYS A 229 -13.99 15.40 13.83
C CYS A 229 -14.09 16.52 14.87
N GLY A 230 -14.56 16.22 16.08
CA GLY A 230 -14.58 17.19 17.18
C GLY A 230 -13.17 17.60 17.61
N GLU A 231 -12.19 16.70 17.61
CA GLU A 231 -10.80 17.06 17.91
C GLU A 231 -10.19 17.92 16.81
N GLN A 232 -10.51 17.64 15.54
CA GLN A 232 -10.07 18.44 14.39
C GLN A 232 -10.58 19.88 14.46
N SER A 233 -11.73 20.14 15.09
CA SER A 233 -12.25 21.52 15.25
C SER A 233 -11.28 22.40 16.04
N TYR A 234 -10.46 21.83 16.94
CA TYR A 234 -9.43 22.60 17.65
C TYR A 234 -8.31 23.09 16.73
N VAL A 235 -8.01 22.39 15.63
CA VAL A 235 -7.07 22.91 14.60
C VAL A 235 -7.64 24.19 13.98
N LEU A 236 -8.96 24.22 13.72
CA LEU A 236 -9.62 25.41 13.19
C LEU A 236 -9.63 26.56 14.21
N LEU A 237 -9.80 26.25 15.50
CA LEU A 237 -9.71 27.26 16.57
C LEU A 237 -8.29 27.86 16.66
N GLU A 238 -7.25 27.04 16.63
CA GLU A 238 -5.86 27.50 16.65
C GLU A 238 -5.49 28.34 15.40
N LEU A 239 -6.14 28.07 14.26
CA LEU A 239 -6.01 28.87 13.04
C LEU A 239 -6.85 30.16 13.05
N GLY A 240 -7.61 30.43 14.12
CA GLY A 240 -8.49 31.60 14.20
C GLY A 240 -9.73 31.50 13.31
N ARG A 241 -10.22 30.28 13.03
CA ARG A 241 -11.39 29.98 12.18
C ARG A 241 -12.56 29.38 12.98
N PRO A 242 -13.06 30.05 14.03
CA PRO A 242 -14.06 29.48 14.94
C PRO A 242 -15.46 29.31 14.32
N ALA A 243 -15.80 30.08 13.28
CA ALA A 243 -17.05 29.89 12.54
C ALA A 243 -17.10 28.50 11.88
N GLU A 244 -16.00 28.08 11.25
CA GLU A 244 -15.92 26.76 10.61
C GLU A 244 -15.81 25.63 11.63
N ALA A 245 -15.16 25.88 12.77
CA ALA A 245 -15.21 24.94 13.90
C ALA A 245 -16.66 24.70 14.36
N THR A 246 -17.47 25.76 14.40
CA THR A 246 -18.90 25.68 14.75
C THR A 246 -19.67 24.86 13.72
N GLU A 247 -19.49 25.14 12.43
CA GLU A 247 -20.14 24.38 11.35
C GLU A 247 -19.79 22.88 11.41
N LEU A 248 -18.53 22.56 11.69
CA LEU A 248 -18.09 21.17 11.85
C LEU A 248 -18.77 20.48 13.04
N LEU A 249 -18.83 21.14 14.21
CA LEU A 249 -19.49 20.61 15.40
C LEU A 249 -20.99 20.42 15.20
N GLN A 250 -21.66 21.37 14.55
CA GLN A 250 -23.07 21.26 14.18
C GLN A 250 -23.33 20.09 13.21
N HIS A 251 -22.43 19.88 12.25
CA HIS A 251 -22.52 18.74 11.33
C HIS A 251 -22.42 17.40 12.08
N ILE A 252 -21.49 17.26 13.03
CA ILE A 252 -21.37 16.06 13.87
C ILE A 252 -22.69 15.79 14.60
N HIS A 253 -23.30 16.84 15.18
CA HIS A 253 -24.57 16.74 15.90
C HIS A 253 -25.72 16.31 14.99
N ALA A 254 -25.78 16.81 13.75
CA ALA A 254 -26.82 16.45 12.78
C ALA A 254 -26.68 15.01 12.28
N THR A 255 -25.46 14.53 12.05
CA THR A 255 -25.20 13.25 11.38
C THR A 255 -25.12 12.07 12.35
N HIS A 256 -24.65 12.28 13.58
CA HIS A 256 -24.30 11.17 14.49
C HIS A 256 -25.12 11.12 15.79
N ARG A 257 -26.12 12.00 15.97
CA ARG A 257 -26.85 12.21 17.23
C ARG A 257 -27.24 10.95 18.01
N GLU A 258 -27.79 9.95 17.31
CA GLU A 258 -28.34 8.73 17.92
C GLU A 258 -27.26 7.73 18.35
N HIS A 259 -26.05 7.84 17.78
CA HIS A 259 -24.98 6.85 17.94
C HIS A 259 -23.86 7.34 18.88
N ILE A 260 -23.92 8.59 19.37
CA ILE A 260 -22.90 9.18 20.24
C ILE A 260 -23.18 8.84 21.72
N PRO A 261 -22.25 8.15 22.42
CA PRO A 261 -22.35 7.88 23.85
C PRO A 261 -22.45 9.16 24.69
N GLY A 262 -23.15 9.11 25.84
CA GLY A 262 -23.40 10.29 26.68
C GLY A 262 -22.14 11.10 27.04
N ARG A 263 -21.04 10.41 27.41
CA ARG A 263 -19.74 11.06 27.69
C ARG A 263 -19.16 11.84 26.51
N LEU A 264 -19.33 11.34 25.28
CA LEU A 264 -18.84 12.02 24.08
C LEU A 264 -19.75 13.21 23.74
N ARG A 265 -21.06 13.10 23.97
CA ARG A 265 -21.98 14.25 23.86
C ARG A 265 -21.62 15.36 24.85
N THR A 266 -21.32 15.01 26.10
CA THR A 266 -20.85 15.98 27.10
C THR A 266 -19.56 16.68 26.64
N TRP A 267 -18.62 15.94 26.07
CA TRP A 267 -17.37 16.50 25.57
C TRP A 267 -17.57 17.42 24.35
N LEU A 268 -18.36 16.99 23.37
CA LEU A 268 -18.70 17.81 22.19
C LEU A 268 -19.42 19.10 22.59
N ALA A 269 -20.35 19.03 23.56
CA ALA A 269 -21.01 20.23 24.10
C ALA A 269 -20.02 21.19 24.79
N ALA A 270 -18.97 20.68 25.43
CA ALA A 270 -17.90 21.53 25.97
C ALA A 270 -17.08 22.20 24.85
N ALA A 271 -16.75 21.48 23.78
CA ALA A 271 -16.07 22.07 22.60
C ALA A 271 -16.93 23.13 21.89
N GLU A 272 -18.25 22.92 21.81
CA GLU A 272 -19.22 23.90 21.31
C GLU A 272 -19.24 25.16 22.19
N ALA A 273 -19.22 24.99 23.52
CA ALA A 273 -19.15 26.11 24.45
C ALA A 273 -17.87 26.93 24.30
N GLU A 274 -16.71 26.27 24.18
CA GLU A 274 -15.42 26.93 23.95
C GLU A 274 -15.39 27.69 22.63
N THR A 275 -15.89 27.07 21.56
CA THR A 275 -15.99 27.72 20.24
C THR A 275 -16.91 28.96 20.30
N ALA A 276 -18.07 28.85 20.94
CA ALA A 276 -19.00 29.97 21.10
C ALA A 276 -18.42 31.10 21.95
N ALA A 277 -17.66 30.76 23.00
CA ALA A 277 -16.95 31.75 23.81
C ALA A 277 -15.92 32.54 22.99
N ILE A 278 -15.16 31.88 22.11
CA ILE A 278 -14.19 32.53 21.20
C ILE A 278 -14.92 33.48 20.22
N LEU A 279 -16.12 33.13 19.77
CA LEU A 279 -16.96 33.97 18.92
C LEU A 279 -17.66 35.12 19.67
N GLY A 280 -17.62 35.12 21.01
CA GLY A 280 -18.37 36.07 21.84
C GLY A 280 -19.88 35.79 21.91
N ASP A 281 -20.35 34.61 21.50
CA ASP A 281 -21.75 34.23 21.60
C ASP A 281 -22.06 33.64 22.99
N GLU A 282 -22.39 34.52 23.92
CA GLU A 282 -22.71 34.15 25.30
C GLU A 282 -23.91 33.21 25.40
N THR A 283 -24.91 33.37 24.52
CA THR A 283 -26.15 32.60 24.59
C THR A 283 -25.88 31.14 24.22
N VAL A 284 -25.18 30.92 23.10
CA VAL A 284 -24.79 29.58 22.67
C VAL A 284 -23.81 28.95 23.66
N CYS A 285 -22.84 29.71 24.17
CA CYS A 285 -21.88 29.24 25.16
C CYS A 285 -22.58 28.69 26.42
N ARG A 286 -23.47 29.48 27.03
CA ARG A 286 -24.23 29.06 28.22
C ARG A 286 -25.10 27.83 27.94
N ALA A 287 -25.81 27.82 26.81
CA ALA A 287 -26.66 26.69 26.43
C ALA A 287 -25.85 25.40 26.24
N ALA A 288 -24.65 25.49 25.66
CA ALA A 288 -23.74 24.35 25.48
C ALA A 288 -23.15 23.87 26.82
N LEU A 289 -22.77 24.77 27.72
CA LEU A 289 -22.34 24.42 29.09
C LEU A 289 -23.46 23.72 29.87
N ASP A 290 -24.69 24.21 29.79
CA ASP A 290 -25.87 23.57 30.41
C ASP A 290 -26.09 22.16 29.86
N GLN A 291 -25.88 21.95 28.56
CA GLN A 291 -25.93 20.61 27.96
C GLN A 291 -24.81 19.71 28.46
N ALA A 292 -23.58 20.22 28.59
CA ALA A 292 -22.45 19.47 29.13
C ALA A 292 -22.65 19.09 30.60
N ALA A 293 -23.29 19.96 31.40
CA ALA A 293 -23.55 19.75 32.82
C ALA A 293 -24.68 18.73 33.10
N ARG A 294 -25.50 18.39 32.10
CA ARG A 294 -26.58 17.41 32.29
C ARG A 294 -25.99 16.02 32.58
N PRO A 295 -26.45 15.33 33.65
CA PRO A 295 -25.98 14.00 33.96
C PRO A 295 -26.29 13.04 32.80
N ALA A 296 -25.26 12.35 32.31
CA ALA A 296 -25.41 11.36 31.26
C ALA A 296 -26.27 10.19 31.76
N ALA A 297 -27.55 10.15 31.40
CA ALA A 297 -28.43 9.03 31.72
C ALA A 297 -27.90 7.75 31.03
N GLY A 298 -27.27 6.86 31.80
CA GLY A 298 -26.63 5.65 31.27
C GLY A 298 -27.41 4.37 31.56
N ARG A 299 -28.11 3.81 30.56
CA ARG A 299 -28.27 2.35 30.48
C ARG A 299 -26.94 1.78 29.98
N SER A 300 -26.07 1.37 30.89
CA SER A 300 -24.84 0.66 30.57
C SER A 300 -25.18 -0.77 30.14
N ARG A 301 -25.39 -1.00 28.84
CA ARG A 301 -25.43 -2.36 28.29
C ARG A 301 -24.00 -2.75 27.92
N ARG A 302 -23.38 -3.56 28.78
CA ARG A 302 -22.09 -4.23 28.53
C ARG A 302 -22.15 -4.96 27.18
N ARG A 303 -21.45 -4.44 26.17
CA ARG A 303 -20.75 -5.23 25.15
C ARG A 303 -19.34 -4.68 25.08
N GLY A 304 -18.35 -5.56 25.26
CA GLY A 304 -16.98 -5.19 25.61
C GLY A 304 -16.18 -4.66 24.44
N HIS A 305 -16.46 -3.43 24.00
CA HIS A 305 -15.50 -2.52 23.39
C HIS A 305 -15.62 -1.23 24.20
N ALA A 306 -14.90 -1.19 25.32
CA ALA A 306 -14.77 0.03 26.08
C ALA A 306 -13.94 0.99 25.23
N LEU A 307 -14.60 1.83 24.43
CA LEU A 307 -14.06 3.13 24.04
C LEU A 307 -13.50 3.73 25.34
N SER A 308 -12.18 3.71 25.52
CA SER A 308 -11.48 4.28 26.66
C SER A 308 -11.45 5.80 26.51
N VAL A 309 -12.64 6.40 26.38
CA VAL A 309 -12.88 7.84 26.51
C VAL A 309 -12.75 8.15 28.00
N THR A 310 -11.51 8.08 28.47
CA THR A 310 -11.05 8.51 29.79
C THR A 310 -10.04 9.64 29.55
N ARG A 311 -10.60 10.75 29.04
CA ARG A 311 -10.11 12.14 28.87
C ARG A 311 -9.04 12.43 27.78
N PRO A 312 -9.09 13.57 27.05
CA PRO A 312 -8.90 14.91 27.64
C PRO A 312 -9.98 15.94 27.24
N PRO A 313 -10.32 16.92 28.13
CA PRO A 313 -10.02 18.32 27.80
C PRO A 313 -9.70 19.20 29.05
N PRO A 314 -9.26 20.47 28.91
CA PRO A 314 -8.17 21.00 28.08
C PRO A 314 -7.09 21.69 28.99
N PRO A 315 -6.13 22.48 28.47
CA PRO A 315 -6.46 23.89 28.20
C PRO A 315 -6.25 24.29 26.74
N GLY A 316 -7.29 24.91 26.17
CA GLY A 316 -7.18 25.70 24.95
C GLY A 316 -6.48 27.05 25.21
N PRO A 317 -6.38 27.91 24.19
CA PRO A 317 -5.43 29.03 24.13
C PRO A 317 -5.57 30.12 25.22
N LEU A 318 -6.63 30.08 26.04
CA LEU A 318 -6.75 30.95 27.22
C LEU A 318 -5.64 30.72 28.27
N ALA A 319 -4.97 29.56 28.30
CA ALA A 319 -3.82 29.35 29.19
C ALA A 319 -2.53 30.03 28.70
N ARG A 320 -2.45 30.47 27.43
CA ARG A 320 -1.27 31.20 26.90
C ARG A 320 -1.47 32.72 26.81
N GLN A 321 -2.66 33.26 27.09
CA GLN A 321 -2.99 34.70 26.91
C GLN A 321 -3.44 35.43 28.19
N LEU A 322 -2.87 35.14 29.36
CA LEU A 322 -2.87 36.13 30.44
C LEU A 322 -1.55 36.92 30.38
N PRO A 323 -1.55 38.21 30.02
CA PRO A 323 -0.38 39.04 30.26
C PRO A 323 -0.11 39.03 31.76
N GLY A 324 1.15 38.84 32.15
CA GLY A 324 1.58 38.92 33.54
C GLY A 324 1.12 40.23 34.19
N PRO A 325 1.02 40.28 35.53
CA PRO A 325 0.45 41.41 36.23
C PRO A 325 1.15 42.70 35.78
N LEU A 326 0.36 43.63 35.27
CA LEU A 326 0.78 45.01 35.01
C LEU A 326 1.44 45.52 36.30
N ARG A 327 2.74 45.75 36.23
CA ARG A 327 3.48 46.54 37.22
C ARG A 327 3.31 48.01 36.91
#